data_AF-E3GWG0-F1
#
_entry.id   AF-E3GWG0-F1
#
_cell.length_a   1.000
_cell.length_b   1.000
_cell.length_c   1.000
_cell.angle_alpha   90.00
_cell.angle_beta   90.00
_cell.angle_gamma   90.00
#
_symmetry.space_group_name_H-M   'P 1'
#
loop_
_entity.id
_entity.type
_entity.pdbx_description
1 polymer ?
#
loop_
_entity_poly.entity_id
_entity_poly.type
_entity_poly.pdbx_seq_one_letter_code
_entity_poly.pdbx_strand_id
1 'polypeptide(L)'
;MIKISFEKRDFLYDNGLVNIFLNIKKDERFKNIDDYTVKYGDSEFKLLDNKIIFHGSFKELEDVYFILRSIYYSKAFEETKNYKPYYDPKNDKVIIAPKLNVKPYLQRSERTNNLLPRMEVSKEKLEALKNEETKAKSNFEGKVSGKLQYGEKNMVMIYLEPKRLGESISSKIKKILAGDKCFFCGNKYSKYIDDNGKKMSFSIKSTNLIFDFGVGGGCQKAIF
;
A
#
# COMPACT_ATOMS: atom_id res chain seq x y z
N MET A 1 -15.21 -1.61 -23.93
CA MET A 1 -15.88 -1.68 -22.62
C MET A 1 -15.68 -3.07 -22.04
N ILE A 2 -15.35 -3.19 -20.75
CA ILE A 2 -15.10 -4.45 -20.07
C ILE A 2 -16.16 -4.67 -19.00
N LYS A 3 -16.49 -5.94 -18.75
CA LYS A 3 -17.31 -6.37 -17.62
C LYS A 3 -16.52 -7.41 -16.85
N ILE A 4 -16.25 -7.15 -15.57
CA ILE A 4 -15.51 -8.06 -14.70
C ILE A 4 -16.36 -8.35 -13.48
N SER A 5 -16.39 -9.62 -13.09
CA SER A 5 -17.08 -10.09 -11.90
C SER A 5 -16.02 -10.59 -10.93
N PHE A 6 -15.91 -9.94 -9.77
CA PHE A 6 -15.10 -10.40 -8.65
C PHE A 6 -16.02 -11.15 -7.70
N GLU A 7 -15.91 -12.47 -7.63
CA GLU A 7 -16.73 -13.31 -6.76
C GLU A 7 -16.12 -13.45 -5.37
N LYS A 8 -16.93 -13.80 -4.36
CA LYS A 8 -16.48 -13.95 -2.97
C LYS A 8 -15.24 -14.86 -2.83
N ARG A 9 -15.19 -15.93 -3.64
CA ARG A 9 -14.07 -16.88 -3.69
C ARG A 9 -12.77 -16.33 -4.29
N ASP A 10 -12.83 -15.18 -4.97
CA ASP A 10 -11.65 -14.49 -5.49
C ASP A 10 -10.92 -13.72 -4.37
N PHE A 11 -11.56 -13.58 -3.21
CA PHE A 11 -11.05 -12.93 -2.01
C PHE A 11 -10.61 -13.95 -0.99
N LEU A 12 -9.83 -13.48 -0.03
CA LEU A 12 -9.24 -14.34 1.00
C LEU A 12 -10.11 -14.57 2.19
N TYR A 13 -10.95 -13.60 2.48
CA TYR A 13 -11.87 -13.63 3.58
C TYR A 13 -13.25 -13.38 3.03
N ASP A 14 -14.22 -13.95 3.73
CA ASP A 14 -15.62 -13.87 3.37
C ASP A 14 -16.15 -12.43 3.26
N ASN A 15 -15.45 -11.46 3.85
CA ASN A 15 -15.82 -10.05 3.89
C ASN A 15 -15.05 -9.15 2.90
N GLY A 16 -14.17 -9.71 2.05
CA GLY A 16 -13.30 -8.88 1.21
C GLY A 16 -14.01 -8.05 0.16
N LEU A 17 -15.06 -8.61 -0.44
CA LEU A 17 -15.98 -7.89 -1.31
C LEU A 17 -16.55 -6.67 -0.60
N VAL A 18 -17.21 -6.91 0.53
CA VAL A 18 -17.89 -5.86 1.30
C VAL A 18 -16.90 -4.79 1.71
N ASN A 19 -15.71 -5.18 2.18
CA ASN A 19 -14.71 -4.20 2.58
C ASN A 19 -14.18 -3.38 1.40
N ILE A 20 -13.90 -3.97 0.24
CA ILE A 20 -13.51 -3.20 -0.95
C ILE A 20 -14.62 -2.23 -1.32
N PHE A 21 -15.85 -2.71 -1.40
CA PHE A 21 -16.99 -1.88 -1.77
C PHE A 21 -17.20 -0.73 -0.79
N LEU A 22 -17.07 -0.98 0.51
CA LEU A 22 -17.14 0.06 1.55
C LEU A 22 -16.00 1.07 1.45
N ASN A 23 -14.79 0.64 1.04
CA ASN A 23 -13.69 1.57 0.77
C ASN A 23 -13.98 2.45 -0.44
N ILE A 24 -14.50 1.88 -1.52
CA ILE A 24 -14.96 2.61 -2.72
C ILE A 24 -16.03 3.64 -2.31
N LYS A 25 -17.07 3.21 -1.61
CA LYS A 25 -18.21 4.05 -1.18
C LYS A 25 -17.81 5.24 -0.29
N LYS A 26 -16.74 5.07 0.49
CA LYS A 26 -16.23 6.10 1.43
C LYS A 26 -15.25 7.08 0.79
N ASP A 27 -14.70 6.77 -0.37
CA ASP A 27 -13.69 7.59 -1.01
C ASP A 27 -14.35 8.66 -1.88
N GLU A 28 -14.00 9.93 -1.65
CA GLU A 28 -14.63 11.10 -2.28
C GLU A 28 -14.52 11.15 -3.81
N ARG A 29 -13.56 10.41 -4.39
CA ARG A 29 -13.38 10.31 -5.85
C ARG A 29 -14.46 9.48 -6.52
N PHE A 30 -15.26 8.75 -5.73
CA PHE A 30 -16.35 7.92 -6.21
C PHE A 30 -17.68 8.56 -5.91
N LYS A 31 -18.63 8.42 -6.85
CA LYS A 31 -19.99 8.93 -6.69
C LYS A 31 -20.90 7.80 -6.22
N ASN A 32 -21.43 7.95 -5.01
CA ASN A 32 -22.47 7.06 -4.48
C ASN A 32 -23.78 7.29 -5.24
N ILE A 33 -24.32 6.24 -5.84
CA ILE A 33 -25.61 6.29 -6.56
C ILE A 33 -26.72 5.76 -5.65
N ASP A 34 -26.47 4.61 -5.04
CA ASP A 34 -27.35 3.97 -4.07
C ASP A 34 -26.52 3.13 -3.08
N ASP A 35 -27.17 2.28 -2.28
CA ASP A 35 -26.49 1.49 -1.26
C ASP A 35 -25.52 0.43 -1.78
N TYR A 36 -25.75 -0.04 -3.01
CA TYR A 36 -25.05 -1.15 -3.64
C TYR A 36 -24.41 -0.75 -4.98
N THR A 37 -24.47 0.52 -5.36
CA THR A 37 -23.91 1.04 -6.62
C THR A 37 -23.08 2.29 -6.40
N VAL A 38 -21.84 2.28 -6.93
CA VAL A 38 -20.93 3.42 -6.92
C VAL A 38 -20.32 3.64 -8.31
N LYS A 39 -20.08 4.89 -8.70
CA LYS A 39 -19.45 5.25 -9.98
C LYS A 39 -18.06 5.84 -9.81
N TYR A 40 -17.21 5.62 -10.80
CA TYR A 40 -15.93 6.30 -11.01
C TYR A 40 -15.84 6.71 -12.47
N GLY A 41 -15.91 8.01 -12.77
CA GLY A 41 -16.07 8.48 -14.14
C GLY A 41 -17.34 7.90 -14.79
N ASP A 42 -17.16 7.24 -15.94
CA ASP A 42 -18.22 6.55 -16.67
C ASP A 42 -18.37 5.08 -16.25
N SER A 43 -17.47 4.58 -15.39
CA SER A 43 -17.50 3.22 -14.86
C SER A 43 -18.42 3.05 -13.65
N GLU A 44 -18.94 1.84 -13.48
CA GLU A 44 -19.84 1.45 -12.40
C GLU A 44 -19.35 0.21 -11.66
N PHE A 45 -19.44 0.26 -10.33
CA PHE A 45 -19.26 -0.86 -9.41
C PHE A 45 -20.59 -1.19 -8.74
N LYS A 46 -21.03 -2.43 -8.88
CA LYS A 46 -22.25 -2.95 -8.25
C LYS A 46 -21.93 -4.09 -7.31
N LEU A 47 -22.28 -3.94 -6.04
CA LEU A 47 -22.22 -5.00 -5.03
C LEU A 47 -23.47 -5.88 -5.15
N LEU A 48 -23.25 -7.18 -5.19
CA LEU A 48 -24.24 -8.24 -5.09
C LEU A 48 -23.82 -9.19 -3.95
N ASP A 49 -24.73 -10.06 -3.51
CA ASP A 49 -24.54 -10.94 -2.35
C ASP A 49 -23.21 -11.69 -2.33
N ASN A 50 -22.76 -12.15 -3.51
CA ASN A 50 -21.53 -12.94 -3.64
C ASN A 50 -20.50 -12.36 -4.61
N LYS A 51 -20.68 -11.12 -5.10
CA LYS A 51 -19.73 -10.53 -6.06
C LYS A 51 -19.80 -9.00 -6.15
N ILE A 52 -18.72 -8.40 -6.61
CA ILE A 52 -18.69 -7.04 -7.14
C ILE A 52 -18.60 -7.13 -8.66
N ILE A 53 -19.51 -6.47 -9.36
CA ILE A 53 -19.45 -6.33 -10.80
C ILE A 53 -18.89 -4.95 -11.13
N PHE A 54 -17.82 -4.94 -11.92
CA PHE A 54 -17.32 -3.74 -12.58
C PHE A 54 -17.81 -3.70 -14.03
N HIS A 55 -18.31 -2.55 -14.45
CA HIS A 55 -18.65 -2.26 -15.84
C HIS A 55 -18.06 -0.92 -16.26
N GLY A 56 -17.20 -0.92 -17.28
CA GLY A 56 -16.54 0.32 -17.70
C GLY A 56 -15.32 0.15 -18.57
N SER A 57 -14.37 1.09 -18.49
CA SER A 57 -13.12 1.05 -19.25
C SER A 57 -11.99 0.36 -18.46
N PHE A 58 -11.01 -0.22 -19.17
CA PHE A 58 -9.83 -0.78 -18.49
C PHE A 58 -9.00 0.30 -17.82
N LYS A 59 -8.92 1.49 -18.42
CA LYS A 59 -8.18 2.63 -17.86
C LYS A 59 -8.75 3.04 -16.50
N GLU A 60 -10.08 3.20 -16.41
CA GLU A 60 -10.72 3.51 -15.13
C GLU A 60 -10.58 2.38 -14.11
N LEU A 61 -10.60 1.11 -14.56
CA LEU A 61 -10.32 0.00 -13.66
C LEU A 61 -8.88 0.04 -13.10
N GLU A 62 -7.91 0.36 -13.95
CA GLU A 62 -6.51 0.56 -13.57
C GLU A 62 -6.36 1.73 -12.59
N ASP A 63 -7.03 2.85 -12.84
CA ASP A 63 -7.05 3.99 -11.92
C ASP A 63 -7.65 3.60 -10.55
N VAL A 64 -8.78 2.90 -10.54
CA VAL A 64 -9.41 2.40 -9.31
C VAL A 64 -8.51 1.41 -8.57
N TYR A 65 -7.77 0.56 -9.28
CA TYR A 65 -6.77 -0.30 -8.67
C TYR A 65 -5.71 0.52 -7.92
N PHE A 66 -5.15 1.57 -8.52
CA PHE A 66 -4.16 2.41 -7.85
C PHE A 66 -4.73 3.15 -6.63
N ILE A 67 -5.99 3.58 -6.71
CA ILE A 67 -6.74 4.19 -5.60
C ILE A 67 -6.85 3.19 -4.45
N LEU A 68 -7.41 2.00 -4.71
CA LEU A 68 -7.63 0.98 -3.69
C LEU A 68 -6.32 0.48 -3.08
N ARG A 69 -5.27 0.37 -3.90
CA ARG A 69 -3.93 0.00 -3.44
C ARG A 69 -3.36 1.06 -2.49
N SER A 70 -3.54 2.34 -2.80
CA SER A 70 -3.15 3.45 -1.91
C SER A 70 -3.90 3.39 -0.58
N ILE A 71 -5.22 3.17 -0.61
CA ILE A 71 -6.06 3.04 0.60
C ILE A 71 -5.65 1.80 1.42
N TYR A 72 -5.38 0.68 0.76
CA TYR A 72 -4.97 -0.54 1.43
C TYR A 72 -3.66 -0.32 2.21
N TYR A 73 -2.63 0.20 1.54
CA TYR A 73 -1.36 0.43 2.19
C TYR A 73 -1.40 1.56 3.22
N SER A 74 -2.26 2.58 3.06
CA SER A 74 -2.43 3.59 4.11
C SER A 74 -3.07 3.03 5.39
N LYS A 75 -3.90 1.99 5.26
CA LYS A 75 -4.49 1.28 6.41
C LYS A 75 -3.60 0.19 6.97
N ALA A 76 -2.62 -0.28 6.19
CA ALA A 76 -1.71 -1.35 6.58
C ALA A 76 -0.70 -0.92 7.65
N PHE A 77 -0.41 0.39 7.71
CA PHE A 77 0.47 0.98 8.70
C PHE A 77 -0.31 1.81 9.71
N GLU A 78 0.22 1.90 10.93
CA GLU A 78 -0.29 2.76 11.99
C GLU A 78 0.84 3.49 12.69
N GLU A 79 0.57 4.73 13.10
CA GLU A 79 1.42 5.49 14.00
C GLU A 79 1.22 4.98 15.42
N THR A 80 2.31 4.62 16.09
CA THR A 80 2.27 4.19 17.49
C THR A 80 2.43 5.38 18.43
N LYS A 81 2.14 5.18 19.71
CA LYS A 81 2.41 6.16 20.77
C LYS A 81 3.91 6.36 21.07
N ASN A 82 4.78 5.51 20.52
CA ASN A 82 6.22 5.62 20.70
C ASN A 82 6.84 6.41 19.56
N TYR A 83 7.93 7.14 19.83
CA TYR A 83 8.62 7.92 18.83
C TYR A 83 9.93 7.25 18.40
N LYS A 84 10.41 7.59 17.20
CA LYS A 84 11.74 7.22 16.73
C LYS A 84 12.29 8.30 15.78
N PRO A 85 13.63 8.35 15.59
CA PRO A 85 14.22 9.25 14.61
C PRO A 85 13.97 8.78 13.17
N TYR A 86 13.77 9.75 12.28
CA TYR A 86 13.63 9.60 10.84
C TYR A 86 14.39 10.70 10.11
N TYR A 87 14.75 10.44 8.87
CA TYR A 87 15.34 11.42 7.98
C TYR A 87 14.22 12.11 7.18
N ASP A 88 14.24 13.43 7.18
CA ASP A 88 13.40 14.27 6.34
C ASP A 88 14.22 14.77 5.14
N PRO A 89 14.11 14.13 3.96
CA PRO A 89 14.88 14.50 2.79
C PRO A 89 14.51 15.88 2.22
N LYS A 90 13.36 16.47 2.59
CA LYS A 90 12.96 17.80 2.08
C LYS A 90 13.73 18.92 2.76
N ASN A 91 13.94 18.78 4.07
CA ASN A 91 14.62 19.76 4.90
C ASN A 91 16.04 19.33 5.28
N ASP A 92 16.50 18.20 4.74
CA ASP A 92 17.81 17.60 4.94
C ASP A 92 18.21 17.47 6.43
N LYS A 93 17.28 17.00 7.27
CA LYS A 93 17.41 16.97 8.73
C LYS A 93 16.85 15.70 9.38
N VAL A 94 17.20 15.46 10.64
CA VAL A 94 16.60 14.42 11.47
C VAL A 94 15.37 14.97 12.20
N ILE A 95 14.27 14.23 12.10
CA ILE A 95 13.03 14.52 12.83
C ILE A 95 12.68 13.36 13.76
N ILE A 96 12.04 13.68 14.87
CA ILE A 96 11.42 12.68 15.75
C ILE A 96 9.94 12.60 15.42
N ALA A 97 9.45 11.43 15.04
CA ALA A 97 8.05 11.22 14.66
C ALA A 97 7.53 9.88 15.23
N PRO A 98 6.21 9.67 15.24
CA PRO A 98 5.63 8.40 15.68
C PRO A 98 6.25 7.21 14.94
N LYS A 99 6.58 6.14 15.67
CA LYS A 99 7.04 4.89 15.08
C LYS A 99 5.89 4.29 14.28
N LEU A 100 6.15 4.01 13.00
CA LEU A 100 5.22 3.29 12.12
C LEU A 100 5.33 1.78 12.36
N ASN A 101 4.19 1.14 12.58
CA ASN A 101 4.06 -0.32 12.67
C ASN A 101 3.15 -0.84 11.56
N VAL A 102 3.43 -2.06 11.09
CA VAL A 102 2.45 -2.83 10.31
C VAL A 102 1.40 -3.37 11.28
N LYS A 103 0.12 -3.19 10.95
CA LYS A 103 -0.97 -3.66 11.80
C LYS A 103 -0.88 -5.18 12.03
N PRO A 104 -1.12 -5.68 13.25
CA PRO A 104 -0.94 -7.09 13.62
C PRO A 104 -1.60 -8.11 12.69
N TYR A 105 -2.80 -7.84 12.20
CA TYR A 105 -3.51 -8.74 11.29
C TYR A 105 -2.88 -8.83 9.89
N LEU A 106 -1.95 -7.94 9.55
CA LEU A 106 -1.13 -7.95 8.31
C LEU A 106 0.34 -8.33 8.56
N GLN A 107 0.75 -8.57 9.80
CA GLN A 107 2.13 -8.92 10.17
C GLN A 107 2.58 -10.30 9.65
N ARG A 108 1.66 -11.11 9.08
CA ARG A 108 1.97 -12.42 8.48
C ARG A 108 2.90 -12.35 7.27
N SER A 109 3.18 -11.16 6.75
CA SER A 109 4.22 -10.97 5.75
C SER A 109 5.33 -10.08 6.33
N GLU A 110 6.48 -10.67 6.67
CA GLU A 110 7.72 -9.93 7.00
C GLU A 110 8.08 -8.92 5.88
N ARG A 111 7.56 -9.15 4.67
CA ARG A 111 7.69 -8.28 3.50
C ARG A 111 7.02 -6.92 3.67
N THR A 112 5.96 -6.78 4.47
CA THR A 112 5.28 -5.49 4.66
C THR A 112 6.18 -4.48 5.38
N ASN A 113 7.03 -4.93 6.31
CA ASN A 113 8.02 -4.08 6.98
C ASN A 113 9.06 -3.50 6.01
N ASN A 114 9.32 -4.20 4.89
CA ASN A 114 10.21 -3.72 3.82
C ASN A 114 9.59 -2.62 2.95
N LEU A 115 8.29 -2.34 3.11
CA LEU A 115 7.63 -1.24 2.43
C LEU A 115 7.79 0.10 3.17
N LEU A 116 8.26 0.07 4.43
CA LEU A 116 8.63 1.31 5.13
C LEU A 116 9.70 2.05 4.31
N PRO A 117 9.53 3.36 4.10
CA PRO A 117 10.35 4.11 3.17
C PRO A 117 11.74 4.32 3.77
N ARG A 118 12.75 4.11 2.93
CA ARG A 118 14.16 4.21 3.28
C ARG A 118 14.89 4.85 2.13
N MET A 119 16.00 5.53 2.43
CA MET A 119 16.84 6.16 1.44
C MET A 119 18.29 5.82 1.73
N GLU A 120 19.05 5.56 0.66
CA GLU A 120 20.49 5.42 0.73
C GLU A 120 21.13 6.80 0.82
N VAL A 121 22.08 6.94 1.73
CA VAL A 121 22.88 8.16 1.91
C VAL A 121 24.36 7.82 1.86
N SER A 122 25.23 8.81 1.64
CA SER A 122 26.68 8.58 1.70
C SER A 122 27.12 8.25 3.14
N LYS A 123 28.31 7.66 3.29
CA LYS A 123 28.87 7.37 4.63
C LYS A 123 29.06 8.64 5.44
N GLU A 124 29.58 9.69 4.81
CA GLU A 124 29.81 10.99 5.45
C GLU A 124 28.48 11.60 5.92
N LYS A 125 27.45 11.53 5.09
CA LYS A 125 26.11 12.03 5.43
C LYS A 125 25.49 11.21 6.56
N LEU A 126 25.65 9.89 6.56
CA LEU A 126 25.15 9.02 7.63
C LEU A 126 25.76 9.40 8.99
N GLU A 127 27.07 9.64 9.05
CA GLU A 127 27.74 10.06 10.29
C GLU A 127 27.27 11.45 10.75
N ALA A 128 27.07 12.39 9.83
CA ALA A 128 26.47 13.68 10.16
C ALA A 128 25.05 13.53 10.74
N LEU A 129 24.22 12.69 10.12
CA LEU A 129 22.85 12.44 10.58
C LEU A 129 22.81 11.70 11.93
N LYS A 130 23.78 10.84 12.26
CA LYS A 130 23.89 10.20 13.59
C LYS A 130 24.20 11.21 14.70
N ASN A 131 25.05 12.19 14.42
CA ASN A 131 25.33 13.28 15.35
C ASN A 131 24.08 14.16 15.55
N GLU A 132 23.36 14.44 14.47
CA GLU A 132 22.08 15.17 14.53
C GLU A 132 20.99 14.38 15.26
N GLU A 133 20.91 13.06 15.06
CA GLU A 133 20.00 12.16 15.78
C GLU A 133 20.18 12.29 17.30
N THR A 134 21.43 12.37 17.77
CA THR A 134 21.72 12.51 19.19
C THR A 134 21.17 13.81 19.75
N LYS A 135 21.34 14.93 19.02
CA LYS A 135 20.78 16.23 19.39
C LYS A 135 19.26 16.27 19.32
N ALA A 136 18.68 15.67 18.28
CA ALA A 136 17.22 15.60 18.12
C ALA A 136 16.57 14.81 19.26
N LYS A 137 17.21 13.72 19.71
CA LYS A 137 16.74 12.93 20.86
C LYS A 137 16.84 13.68 22.18
N SER A 138 17.94 14.40 22.43
CA SER A 138 18.10 15.16 23.68
C SER A 138 17.11 16.31 23.82
N ASN A 139 16.69 16.88 22.69
CA ASN A 139 15.78 18.02 22.65
C ASN A 139 14.29 17.62 22.55
N PHE A 140 13.99 16.33 22.45
CA PHE A 140 12.62 15.85 22.30
C PHE A 140 12.01 15.47 23.65
N GLU A 141 10.87 16.09 23.98
CA GLU A 141 10.09 15.76 25.17
C GLU A 141 9.28 14.47 24.93
N GLY A 142 9.88 13.32 25.23
CA GLY A 142 9.17 12.04 25.17
C GLY A 142 10.07 10.82 25.05
N LYS A 143 9.47 9.63 25.11
CA LYS A 143 10.20 8.37 24.95
C LYS A 143 10.51 8.11 23.48
N VAL A 144 11.77 8.33 23.09
CA VAL A 144 12.29 7.98 21.78
C VAL A 144 12.95 6.60 21.83
N SER A 145 12.60 5.73 20.89
CA SER A 145 13.13 4.37 20.75
C SER A 145 13.78 4.16 19.39
N GLY A 146 14.75 3.25 19.31
CA GLY A 146 15.40 2.89 18.04
C GLY A 146 16.47 3.88 17.56
N LYS A 147 16.93 3.66 16.33
CA LYS A 147 17.98 4.44 15.65
C LYS A 147 17.49 4.91 14.29
N LEU A 148 18.11 5.94 13.71
CA LEU A 148 17.78 6.43 12.38
C LEU A 148 18.14 5.42 11.28
N GLN A 149 19.33 4.83 11.42
CA GLN A 149 19.89 3.88 10.48
C GLN A 149 19.06 2.59 10.45
N TYR A 150 18.80 2.12 9.23
CA TYR A 150 18.15 0.84 8.96
C TYR A 150 19.19 -0.23 8.63
N GLY A 151 19.33 -1.22 9.51
CA GLY A 151 20.26 -2.33 9.33
C GLY A 151 21.73 -1.86 9.28
N GLU A 152 22.59 -2.66 8.64
CA GLU A 152 24.04 -2.40 8.57
C GLU A 152 24.45 -1.53 7.36
N LYS A 153 23.56 -1.35 6.39
CA LYS A 153 23.81 -0.54 5.20
C LYS A 153 23.68 0.96 5.50
N ASN A 154 24.12 1.81 4.57
CA ASN A 154 23.94 3.27 4.63
C ASN A 154 22.50 3.70 4.29
N MET A 155 21.52 2.99 4.84
CA MET A 155 20.10 3.26 4.64
C MET A 155 19.54 3.96 5.87
N VAL A 156 18.83 5.07 5.66
CA VAL A 156 18.12 5.79 6.72
C VAL A 156 16.62 5.66 6.54
N MET A 157 15.88 5.57 7.65
CA MET A 157 14.42 5.49 7.61
C MET A 157 13.82 6.88 7.35
N ILE A 158 12.86 6.96 6.43
CA ILE A 158 12.12 8.19 6.15
C ILE A 158 10.77 8.13 6.85
N TYR A 159 10.29 9.27 7.32
CA TYR A 159 8.93 9.36 7.83
C TYR A 159 7.97 9.70 6.69
N LEU A 160 6.94 8.87 6.53
CA LEU A 160 5.75 9.20 5.75
C LEU A 160 4.53 8.81 6.60
N GLU A 161 3.66 9.78 6.87
CA GLU A 161 2.35 9.51 7.47
C GLU A 161 1.63 8.41 6.66
N PRO A 162 0.80 7.56 7.29
CA PRO A 162 0.21 6.39 6.64
C PRO A 162 -0.46 6.69 5.29
N LYS A 163 -1.18 7.81 5.16
CA LYS A 163 -1.79 8.24 3.88
C LYS A 163 -0.75 8.40 2.77
N ARG A 164 0.31 9.18 3.02
CA ARG A 164 1.41 9.40 2.06
C ARG A 164 2.22 8.14 1.80
N LEU A 165 2.36 7.27 2.80
CA LEU A 165 3.00 5.97 2.63
C LEU A 165 2.21 5.09 1.66
N GLY A 166 0.88 5.06 1.79
CA GLY A 166 -0.01 4.37 0.84
C GLY A 166 0.19 4.84 -0.60
N GLU A 167 0.20 6.16 -0.80
CA GLU A 167 0.44 6.79 -2.11
C GLU A 167 1.83 6.44 -2.67
N SER A 168 2.87 6.58 -1.84
CA SER A 168 4.24 6.24 -2.19
C SER A 168 4.37 4.78 -2.64
N ILE A 169 3.82 3.84 -1.87
CA ILE A 169 3.86 2.42 -2.23
C ILE A 169 3.05 2.18 -3.51
N SER A 170 1.88 2.82 -3.68
CA SER A 170 1.04 2.69 -4.88
C SER A 170 1.79 3.08 -6.15
N SER A 171 2.54 4.18 -6.06
CA SER A 171 3.35 4.71 -7.18
C SER A 171 4.52 3.84 -7.62
N LYS A 172 4.86 2.77 -6.89
CA LYS A 172 5.91 1.80 -7.27
C LYS A 172 5.52 0.95 -8.48
N ILE A 173 4.24 0.90 -8.79
CA ILE A 173 3.73 0.33 -10.04
C ILE A 173 3.33 1.51 -10.91
N LYS A 174 3.90 1.60 -12.10
CA LYS A 174 3.64 2.71 -13.04
C LYS A 174 2.57 2.38 -14.05
N LYS A 175 2.47 1.11 -14.43
CA LYS A 175 1.56 0.66 -15.50
C LYS A 175 1.27 -0.83 -15.41
N ILE A 176 0.02 -1.21 -15.61
CA ILE A 176 -0.41 -2.61 -15.76
C ILE A 176 -0.27 -3.02 -17.22
N LEU A 177 0.28 -4.21 -17.47
CA LEU A 177 0.53 -4.76 -18.79
C LEU A 177 -0.15 -6.12 -18.96
N ALA A 178 -0.54 -6.40 -20.21
CA ALA A 178 -0.88 -7.75 -20.59
C ALA A 178 0.34 -8.67 -20.52
N GLY A 179 0.11 -9.91 -20.15
CA GLY A 179 1.11 -10.97 -20.06
C GLY A 179 0.49 -12.33 -20.24
N ASP A 180 1.08 -13.33 -19.62
CA ASP A 180 0.57 -14.70 -19.64
C ASP A 180 -0.74 -14.73 -18.85
N LYS A 181 -1.77 -15.45 -19.33
CA LYS A 181 -3.03 -15.55 -18.59
C LYS A 181 -2.76 -16.11 -17.19
N CYS A 182 -3.27 -15.43 -16.16
CA CYS A 182 -3.18 -15.93 -14.79
C CYS A 182 -3.84 -17.31 -14.73
N PHE A 183 -3.09 -18.32 -14.27
CA PHE A 183 -3.60 -19.69 -14.14
C PHE A 183 -4.82 -19.78 -13.21
N PHE A 184 -4.90 -18.92 -12.20
CA PHE A 184 -5.96 -18.96 -11.19
C PHE A 184 -7.25 -18.22 -11.58
N CYS A 185 -7.15 -17.08 -12.26
CA CYS A 185 -8.32 -16.22 -12.56
C CYS A 185 -8.52 -15.94 -14.06
N GLY A 186 -7.66 -16.50 -14.93
CA GLY A 186 -7.74 -16.33 -16.38
C GLY A 186 -7.42 -14.91 -16.88
N ASN A 187 -7.08 -13.99 -15.98
CA ASN A 187 -6.84 -12.59 -16.31
C ASN A 187 -5.60 -12.43 -17.18
N LYS A 188 -5.72 -11.66 -18.27
CA LYS A 188 -4.63 -11.37 -19.20
C LYS A 188 -3.65 -10.31 -18.69
N TYR A 189 -4.03 -9.55 -17.66
CA TYR A 189 -3.20 -8.49 -17.07
C TYR A 189 -2.41 -9.05 -15.88
N SER A 190 -1.26 -9.67 -16.18
CA SER A 190 -0.41 -10.38 -15.20
C SER A 190 0.99 -9.78 -15.06
N LYS A 191 1.27 -8.68 -15.75
CA LYS A 191 2.58 -8.01 -15.73
C LYS A 191 2.40 -6.52 -15.40
N TYR A 192 3.47 -5.89 -14.93
CA TYR A 192 3.49 -4.45 -14.66
C TYR A 192 4.87 -3.83 -14.89
N ILE A 193 4.92 -2.51 -15.03
CA ILE A 193 6.16 -1.72 -15.04
C ILE A 193 6.35 -1.13 -13.64
N ASP A 194 7.52 -1.34 -13.02
CA ASP A 194 7.86 -0.76 -11.72
C ASP A 194 8.37 0.69 -11.81
N ASP A 195 8.67 1.30 -10.68
CA ASP A 195 9.25 2.65 -10.58
C ASP A 195 10.67 2.77 -11.14
N ASN A 196 11.33 1.66 -11.41
CA ASN A 196 12.63 1.60 -12.09
C ASN A 196 12.49 1.34 -13.60
N GLY A 197 11.27 1.34 -14.14
CA GLY A 197 10.99 1.05 -15.54
C GLY A 197 11.14 -0.43 -15.91
N LYS A 198 11.30 -1.33 -14.93
CA LYS A 198 11.47 -2.77 -15.17
C LYS A 198 10.13 -3.45 -15.32
N LYS A 199 10.06 -4.37 -16.28
CA LYS A 199 8.90 -5.24 -16.48
C LYS A 199 8.94 -6.39 -15.50
N MET A 200 7.88 -6.53 -14.73
CA MET A 200 7.74 -7.51 -13.65
C MET A 200 6.45 -8.30 -13.82
N SER A 201 6.34 -9.46 -13.18
CA SER A 201 5.13 -10.28 -13.14
C SER A 201 4.45 -10.18 -11.78
N PHE A 202 3.12 -10.13 -11.76
CA PHE A 202 2.37 -10.30 -10.52
C PHE A 202 2.51 -11.74 -10.00
N SER A 203 2.63 -11.89 -8.68
CA SER A 203 2.63 -13.18 -8.01
C SER A 203 1.89 -13.06 -6.68
N ILE A 204 1.27 -14.15 -6.23
CA ILE A 204 0.43 -14.20 -5.01
C ILE A 204 1.16 -13.71 -3.75
N LYS A 205 2.49 -13.85 -3.69
CA LYS A 205 3.31 -13.41 -2.54
C LYS A 205 3.82 -11.97 -2.68
N SER A 206 3.35 -11.24 -3.68
CA SER A 206 3.85 -9.90 -4.01
C SER A 206 3.17 -8.82 -3.18
N THR A 207 3.94 -7.80 -2.77
CA THR A 207 3.44 -6.57 -2.13
C THR A 207 2.79 -5.60 -3.14
N ASN A 208 2.54 -6.05 -4.36
CA ASN A 208 1.84 -5.27 -5.38
C ASN A 208 0.35 -5.53 -5.39
N LEU A 209 -0.04 -6.61 -4.76
CA LEU A 209 -1.40 -7.06 -4.63
C LEU A 209 -2.19 -6.20 -3.64
N ILE A 210 -3.45 -5.93 -3.96
CA ILE A 210 -4.43 -5.51 -2.95
C ILE A 210 -4.89 -6.80 -2.29
N PHE A 211 -4.35 -7.08 -1.11
CA PHE A 211 -4.88 -8.14 -0.28
C PHE A 211 -6.17 -7.66 0.36
N ASP A 212 -7.11 -8.58 0.49
CA ASP A 212 -8.38 -8.38 1.16
C ASP A 212 -8.24 -7.51 2.44
N PHE A 213 -9.12 -6.53 2.60
CA PHE A 213 -9.25 -5.67 3.79
C PHE A 213 -9.82 -6.43 5.03
N GLY A 214 -9.99 -7.76 4.94
CA GLY A 214 -10.56 -8.64 5.95
C GLY A 214 -9.56 -9.22 6.96
N VAL A 215 -10.08 -9.46 8.16
CA VAL A 215 -9.37 -9.89 9.38
C VAL A 215 -9.42 -11.41 9.45
N GLY A 216 -8.27 -12.08 9.46
CA GLY A 216 -8.26 -13.54 9.62
C GLY A 216 -6.94 -14.17 9.22
N GLY A 217 -6.71 -15.38 9.69
CA GLY A 217 -5.46 -16.08 9.47
C GLY A 217 -5.59 -17.20 8.45
N GLY A 218 -5.33 -16.94 7.18
CA GLY A 218 -5.38 -17.98 6.13
C GLY A 218 -4.59 -17.60 4.88
N CYS A 219 -4.35 -18.59 4.01
CA CYS A 219 -3.58 -18.50 2.76
C CYS A 219 -4.07 -17.38 1.83
N GLN A 220 -3.16 -16.81 1.01
CA GLN A 220 -3.31 -15.52 0.31
C GLN A 220 -3.64 -15.64 -1.22
N LYS A 221 -4.48 -14.73 -1.75
CA LYS A 221 -4.89 -14.45 -3.15
C LYS A 221 -5.37 -12.99 -3.19
N ALA A 222 -5.31 -12.35 -4.35
CA ALA A 222 -5.42 -10.91 -4.45
C ALA A 222 -6.09 -10.42 -5.73
N ILE A 223 -6.48 -9.15 -5.74
CA ILE A 223 -6.94 -8.46 -6.93
C ILE A 223 -5.74 -7.86 -7.67
N PHE A 224 -5.51 -8.46 -8.85
CA PHE A 224 -4.39 -8.37 -9.80
C PHE A 224 -3.01 -8.75 -9.24
#